data_AF-A0A101XM81-F1
#
_entry.id   AF-A0A101XM81-F1
#
_cell.length_a   1.000
_cell.length_b   1.000
_cell.length_c   1.000
_cell.angle_alpha   90.00
_cell.angle_beta   90.00
_cell.angle_gamma   90.00
#
_symmetry.space_group_name_H-M   'P 1'
#
loop_
_entity.id
_entity.type
_entity.pdbx_description
1 polymer ?
#
loop_
_entity_poly.entity_id
_entity_poly.type
_entity_poly.pdbx_seq_one_letter_code
_entity_poly.pdbx_strand_id
1 'polypeptide(L)'
;MSLVWIYVPPGTEYKREQELDPNQVLMIINNGCESIKSLLDYIVNNVLHQTRYVRVSARAYKGGDDALVHFVINVDGGNREVMVIVSRNPADTLFNYYTSSSTENIIECDFG
;
A
#
# COMPACT_ATOMS: atom_id res chain seq x y z
N MET A 1 7.39 16.68 6.98
CA MET A 1 7.59 15.23 7.15
C MET A 1 6.47 14.51 6.42
N SER A 2 6.77 13.41 5.74
CA SER A 2 5.76 12.56 5.08
C SER A 2 4.87 11.90 6.15
N LEU A 3 3.64 11.57 5.78
CA LEU A 3 2.65 10.89 6.63
C LEU A 3 2.20 9.59 5.95
N VAL A 4 1.63 8.67 6.72
CA VAL A 4 1.01 7.46 6.16
C VAL A 4 -0.48 7.70 5.96
N TRP A 5 -0.95 7.40 4.76
CA TRP A 5 -2.34 7.50 4.35
C TRP A 5 -2.83 6.15 3.84
N ILE A 6 -4.08 5.85 4.11
CA ILE A 6 -4.79 4.68 3.61
C ILE A 6 -5.90 5.16 2.69
N TYR A 7 -5.94 4.59 1.50
CA TYR A 7 -7.00 4.82 0.52
C TYR A 7 -7.61 3.48 0.12
N VAL A 8 -8.94 3.38 0.19
CA VAL A 8 -9.69 2.15 -0.11
C VAL A 8 -10.72 2.47 -1.20
N PRO A 9 -10.43 2.19 -2.48
CA PRO A 9 -11.39 2.37 -3.57
C PRO A 9 -12.67 1.52 -3.37
N PRO A 10 -13.85 2.01 -3.80
CA PRO A 10 -14.13 3.28 -4.49
C PRO A 10 -14.32 4.47 -3.53
N GLY A 11 -13.79 4.40 -2.31
CA GLY A 11 -13.87 5.49 -1.34
C GLY A 11 -13.32 6.81 -1.90
N THR A 12 -13.75 7.92 -1.30
CA THR A 12 -13.37 9.28 -1.75
C THR A 12 -12.35 9.96 -0.84
N GLU A 13 -11.97 9.33 0.27
CA GLU A 13 -11.15 9.96 1.31
C GLU A 13 -9.86 9.21 1.58
N TYR A 14 -8.78 9.97 1.74
CA TYR A 14 -7.51 9.49 2.27
C TYR A 14 -7.57 9.56 3.79
N LYS A 15 -7.58 8.39 4.46
CA LYS A 15 -7.55 8.34 5.91
C LYS A 15 -6.10 8.36 6.38
N ARG A 16 -5.75 9.30 7.26
CA ARG A 16 -4.44 9.29 7.91
C ARG A 16 -4.33 8.09 8.85
N GLU A 17 -3.31 7.27 8.67
CA GLU A 17 -2.98 6.18 9.60
C GLU A 17 -1.92 6.69 10.58
N GLN A 18 -2.22 6.57 11.88
CA GLN A 18 -1.36 7.10 12.94
C GLN A 18 -0.49 6.02 13.58
N GLU A 19 -0.87 4.74 13.44
CA GLU A 19 -0.12 3.62 14.00
C GLU A 19 1.07 3.21 13.12
N LEU A 20 1.04 3.58 11.83
CA LEU A 20 2.13 3.31 10.90
C LEU A 20 3.10 4.49 10.85
N ASP A 21 4.37 4.22 11.15
CA ASP A 21 5.45 5.19 10.98
C ASP A 21 5.87 5.28 9.49
N PRO A 22 5.99 6.49 8.91
CA PRO A 22 6.41 6.69 7.53
C PRO A 22 7.76 6.03 7.19
N ASN A 23 8.75 6.11 8.08
CA ASN A 23 10.08 5.54 7.82
C ASN A 23 10.04 4.01 7.89
N GLN A 24 9.25 3.45 8.80
CA GLN A 24 9.03 2.01 8.88
C GLN A 24 8.39 1.48 7.58
N VAL A 25 7.38 2.16 7.05
CA VAL A 25 6.74 1.74 5.78
C VAL A 25 7.74 1.83 4.62
N LEU A 26 8.54 2.90 4.55
CA LEU A 26 9.62 3.00 3.54
C LEU A 26 10.63 1.86 3.67
N MET A 27 11.05 1.50 4.89
CA MET A 27 11.92 0.35 5.14
C MET A 27 11.28 -0.97 4.69
N ILE A 28 10.00 -1.17 4.98
CA ILE A 28 9.25 -2.36 4.54
C ILE A 28 9.32 -2.50 3.01
N ILE A 29 9.07 -1.42 2.27
CA ILE A 29 9.12 -1.44 0.81
C ILE A 29 10.57 -1.70 0.32
N ASN A 30 11.57 -1.14 1.01
CA ASN A 30 12.98 -1.35 0.68
C ASN A 30 13.45 -2.79 0.90
N ASN A 31 12.90 -3.49 1.88
CA ASN A 31 13.25 -4.86 2.22
C ASN A 31 12.54 -5.91 1.34
N GLY A 32 11.64 -5.49 0.45
CA GLY A 32 11.00 -6.37 -0.54
C GLY A 32 9.80 -7.17 -0.01
N CYS A 33 9.43 -8.23 -0.74
CA CYS A 33 8.12 -8.87 -0.59
C CYS A 33 7.85 -9.49 0.79
N GLU A 34 8.83 -10.11 1.44
CA GLU A 34 8.66 -10.66 2.79
C GLU A 34 8.25 -9.58 3.80
N SER A 35 8.84 -8.38 3.71
CA SER A 35 8.46 -7.27 4.59
C SER A 35 7.11 -6.67 4.18
N ILE A 36 6.82 -6.59 2.89
CA ILE A 36 5.51 -6.14 2.38
C ILE A 36 4.37 -7.03 2.89
N LYS A 37 4.63 -8.34 3.08
CA LYS A 37 3.67 -9.26 3.70
C LYS A 37 3.27 -8.84 5.11
N SER A 38 4.20 -8.36 5.93
CA SER A 38 3.87 -7.84 7.27
C SER A 38 2.95 -6.61 7.22
N LEU A 39 3.16 -5.73 6.22
CA LEU A 39 2.25 -4.60 5.98
C LEU A 39 0.88 -5.09 5.50
N LEU A 40 0.83 -6.09 4.62
CA LEU A 40 -0.42 -6.71 4.17
C LEU A 40 -1.23 -7.26 5.36
N ASP A 41 -0.60 -8.00 6.26
CA ASP A 41 -1.27 -8.58 7.43
C ASP A 41 -1.87 -7.49 8.34
N TYR A 42 -1.18 -6.35 8.51
CA TYR A 42 -1.73 -5.19 9.21
C TYR A 42 -2.98 -4.64 8.50
N ILE A 43 -2.92 -4.47 7.17
CA ILE A 43 -4.03 -3.92 6.38
C ILE A 43 -5.26 -4.83 6.42
N VAL A 44 -5.07 -6.14 6.27
CA VAL A 44 -6.17 -7.11 6.29
C VAL A 44 -6.90 -7.08 7.63
N ASN A 45 -6.16 -7.06 8.74
CA ASN A 45 -6.73 -7.11 10.09
C ASN A 45 -7.34 -5.76 10.53
N ASN A 46 -6.63 -4.66 10.31
CA ASN A 46 -6.99 -3.35 10.90
C ASN A 46 -7.74 -2.43 9.95
N VAL A 47 -7.56 -2.56 8.64
CA VAL A 47 -8.24 -1.70 7.65
C VAL A 47 -9.45 -2.42 7.05
N LEU A 48 -9.29 -3.66 6.60
CA LEU A 48 -10.38 -4.43 5.98
C LEU A 48 -11.22 -5.22 6.99
N HIS A 49 -10.74 -5.36 8.23
CA HIS A 49 -11.35 -6.17 9.28
C HIS A 49 -11.70 -7.60 8.82
N GLN A 50 -10.80 -8.21 8.05
CA GLN A 50 -10.91 -9.58 7.58
C GLN A 50 -9.94 -10.47 8.34
N THR A 51 -10.28 -11.75 8.49
CA THR A 51 -9.43 -12.74 9.15
C THR A 51 -8.59 -13.57 8.19
N ARG A 52 -8.93 -13.52 6.88
CA ARG A 52 -8.25 -14.28 5.83
C ARG A 52 -8.38 -13.62 4.46
N TYR A 53 -7.41 -13.92 3.59
CA TYR A 53 -7.45 -13.67 2.15
C TYR A 53 -7.10 -14.98 1.42
N VAL A 54 -7.49 -15.08 0.16
CA VAL A 54 -7.18 -16.24 -0.70
C VAL A 54 -5.90 -15.99 -1.50
N ARG A 55 -5.73 -14.77 -1.98
CA ARG A 55 -4.58 -14.33 -2.76
C ARG A 55 -4.48 -12.82 -2.73
N VAL A 56 -3.27 -12.30 -2.81
CA VAL A 56 -2.98 -10.87 -2.86
C VAL A 56 -1.92 -10.58 -3.90
N SER A 57 -2.19 -9.59 -4.74
CA SER A 57 -1.16 -8.93 -5.55
C SER A 57 -0.81 -7.61 -4.88
N ALA A 58 0.48 -7.36 -4.66
CA ALA A 58 0.98 -6.09 -4.17
C ALA A 58 1.91 -5.46 -5.21
N ARG A 59 1.70 -4.17 -5.50
CA ARG A 59 2.58 -3.36 -6.34
C ARG A 59 3.05 -2.16 -5.55
N ALA A 60 4.33 -2.13 -5.22
CA ALA A 60 4.93 -1.02 -4.50
C ALA A 60 5.69 -0.09 -5.47
N TYR A 61 5.58 1.21 -5.24
CA TYR A 61 6.21 2.28 -6.00
C TYR A 61 7.05 3.17 -5.07
N LYS A 62 8.23 3.57 -5.55
CA LYS A 62 9.12 4.52 -4.88
C LYS A 62 9.34 5.76 -5.75
N GLY A 63 8.97 6.92 -5.25
CA GLY A 63 9.09 8.22 -5.90
C GLY A 63 9.88 9.20 -5.04
N GLY A 64 11.17 8.96 -4.83
CA GLY A 64 12.01 9.80 -3.98
C GLY A 64 11.58 9.72 -2.50
N ASP A 65 11.04 10.82 -1.98
CA ASP A 65 10.53 10.93 -0.59
C ASP A 65 9.12 10.35 -0.41
N ASP A 66 8.46 10.00 -1.52
CA ASP A 66 7.12 9.42 -1.53
C ASP A 66 7.17 7.94 -1.87
N ALA A 67 6.26 7.17 -1.30
CA ALA A 67 6.08 5.77 -1.65
C ALA A 67 4.61 5.36 -1.60
N LEU A 68 4.29 4.30 -2.34
CA LEU A 68 2.94 3.75 -2.38
C LEU A 68 3.01 2.23 -2.44
N VAL A 69 2.14 1.53 -1.72
CA VAL A 69 1.89 0.10 -1.89
C VAL A 69 0.43 -0.10 -2.24
N HIS A 70 0.18 -0.60 -3.45
CA HIS A 70 -1.15 -0.96 -3.92
C HIS A 70 -1.38 -2.45 -3.72
N PHE A 71 -2.32 -2.80 -2.86
CA PHE A 71 -2.76 -4.18 -2.62
C PHE A 71 -4.09 -4.44 -3.34
N VAL A 72 -4.14 -5.52 -4.10
CA VAL A 72 -5.37 -6.13 -4.63
C VAL A 72 -5.55 -7.45 -3.90
N ILE A 73 -6.49 -7.47 -2.95
CA ILE A 73 -6.68 -8.55 -1.98
C ILE A 73 -7.95 -9.30 -2.32
N ASN A 74 -7.84 -10.58 -2.63
CA ASN A 74 -8.98 -11.46 -2.81
C ASN A 74 -9.45 -11.96 -1.43
N VAL A 75 -10.64 -11.52 -1.01
CA VAL A 75 -11.29 -11.94 0.23
C VAL A 75 -12.61 -12.63 -0.07
N ASP A 76 -13.20 -13.28 0.93
CA ASP A 76 -14.52 -13.89 0.79
C ASP A 76 -15.56 -12.82 0.45
N GLY A 77 -16.01 -12.78 -0.81
CA GLY A 77 -16.92 -11.76 -1.32
C GLY A 77 -16.34 -10.83 -2.40
N GLY A 78 -15.09 -11.07 -2.82
CA GLY A 78 -14.51 -10.46 -4.02
C GLY A 78 -13.16 -9.78 -3.78
N ASN A 79 -12.70 -9.04 -4.78
CA ASN A 79 -11.46 -8.29 -4.67
C ASN A 79 -11.69 -6.97 -3.91
N ARG A 80 -10.75 -6.65 -3.03
CA ARG A 80 -10.64 -5.38 -2.31
C ARG A 80 -9.33 -4.72 -2.68
N GLU A 81 -9.38 -3.45 -3.01
CA GLU A 81 -8.19 -2.65 -3.28
C GLU A 81 -7.88 -1.79 -2.06
N VAL A 82 -6.61 -1.75 -1.66
CA VAL A 82 -6.13 -0.86 -0.60
C VAL A 82 -4.80 -0.28 -1.02
N MET A 83 -4.63 1.02 -0.85
CA MET A 83 -3.39 1.72 -1.10
C MET A 83 -2.85 2.30 0.19
N VAL A 84 -1.60 1.96 0.51
CA VAL A 84 -0.83 2.56 1.60
C VAL A 84 0.11 3.57 1.00
N ILE A 85 -0.02 4.84 1.36
CA ILE A 85 0.68 5.95 0.73
C ILE A 85 1.52 6.67 1.79
N VAL A 86 2.82 6.73 1.58
CA VAL A 86 3.74 7.55 2.38
C VAL A 86 4.00 8.83 1.61
N SER A 87 3.41 9.94 2.06
CA SER A 87 3.54 11.23 1.38
C SER A 87 3.10 12.41 2.24
N ARG A 88 3.57 13.61 1.87
CA ARG A 88 2.97 14.87 2.33
C ARG A 88 1.66 15.20 1.61
N ASN A 89 1.51 14.76 0.36
CA ASN A 89 0.33 14.93 -0.47
C ASN A 89 -0.03 13.59 -1.17
N PRO A 90 -0.95 12.79 -0.62
CA PRO A 90 -1.23 11.45 -1.13
C PRO A 90 -1.85 11.45 -2.54
N ALA A 91 -2.52 12.53 -2.95
CA ALA A 91 -3.11 12.64 -4.29
C ALA A 91 -2.05 12.74 -5.39
N ASP A 92 -0.99 13.53 -5.15
CA ASP A 92 0.11 13.68 -6.10
C ASP A 92 0.89 12.38 -6.24
N THR A 93 1.15 11.68 -5.12
CA THR A 93 1.82 10.39 -5.14
C THR A 93 1.00 9.34 -5.88
N LEU A 94 -0.33 9.33 -5.69
CA LEU A 94 -1.22 8.43 -6.42
C LEU A 94 -1.22 8.74 -7.93
N PHE A 95 -1.27 10.02 -8.30
CA PHE A 95 -1.16 10.45 -9.69
C PHE A 95 0.16 10.01 -10.32
N ASN A 96 1.28 10.22 -9.62
CA ASN A 96 2.60 9.82 -10.08
C ASN A 96 2.74 8.30 -10.21
N TYR A 97 2.13 7.53 -9.31
CA TYR A 97 2.09 6.06 -9.42
C TYR A 97 1.43 5.59 -10.73
N TYR A 98 0.34 6.23 -11.15
CA TYR A 98 -0.35 5.87 -12.39
C TYR A 98 0.31 6.43 -13.66
N THR A 99 1.05 7.54 -13.57
CA THR A 99 1.55 8.28 -14.74
C THR A 99 3.06 8.18 -14.96
N SER A 100 3.84 7.94 -13.90
CA SER A 100 5.30 8.12 -13.88
C SER A 100 6.05 6.85 -13.45
N SER A 101 5.41 5.68 -13.43
CA SER A 101 6.04 4.46 -12.92
C SER A 101 7.08 3.91 -13.90
N SER A 102 8.30 4.46 -13.89
CA SER A 102 9.47 3.75 -14.42
C SER A 102 9.54 2.38 -13.75
N THR A 103 9.73 1.32 -14.52
CA THR A 103 9.72 -0.07 -14.03
C THR A 103 10.76 -0.34 -12.94
N GLU A 104 11.85 0.43 -12.93
CA GLU A 104 12.92 0.34 -11.92
C GLU A 104 12.46 0.71 -10.50
N ASN A 105 11.37 1.47 -10.37
CA ASN A 105 10.83 1.91 -9.08
C ASN A 105 9.69 1.03 -8.57
N ILE A 106 9.40 -0.08 -9.25
CA ILE A 106 8.29 -0.96 -8.94
C ILE A 106 8.80 -2.27 -8.34
N ILE A 107 8.17 -2.68 -7.24
CA ILE A 107 8.29 -4.04 -6.71
C ILE A 107 6.92 -4.69 -6.82
N GLU A 108 6.85 -5.84 -7.49
CA GLU A 108 5.63 -6.66 -7.58
C GLU A 108 5.78 -7.90 -6.72
N CYS A 109 4.76 -8.16 -5.90
CA CYS A 109 4.70 -9.31 -5.02
C CYS A 109 3.36 -10.02 -5.19
N ASP A 110 3.40 -11.35 -5.16
CA ASP A 110 2.21 -12.19 -5.14
C ASP A 110 2.25 -13.04 -3.87
N PHE A 111 1.18 -12.97 -3.08
CA PHE A 111 1.02 -13.71 -1.84
C PHE A 111 -0.21 -14.59 -1.96
N GLY A 112 0.00 -15.90 -1.93
CA GLY A 112 -1.06 -16.91 -1.83
C GLY A 112 -1.22 -17.34 -0.38
#